data_AF-A0A653CL19-F1
#
_entry.id   AF-A0A653CL19-F1
#
_cell.length_a   1.000
_cell.length_b   1.000
_cell.length_c   1.000
_cell.angle_alpha   90.00
_cell.angle_beta   90.00
_cell.angle_gamma   90.00
#
_symmetry.space_group_name_H-M   'P 1'
#
loop_
_entity.id
_entity.type
_entity.pdbx_description
1 polymer ?
#
loop_
_entity_poly.entity_id
_entity_poly.type
_entity_poly.pdbx_seq_one_letter_code
_entity_poly.pdbx_strand_id
1 'polypeptide(L)'
;MLILLPSSAGRENYGDAALGYVQLKREGHLCTVKAKICPEHKVRNKDYLVTLVVNEQSETVEDVSCNDCPASLGGCKHAIAVLMWVHRRSEEPAATEIQCYWRKPTLSKIGTELKYITLESFGKAPQQQLPHPSNGSFLQKFVEIGKERNINSEILRFFANEDSSLAKLGIHQLLLKYVSQGGSSAEDFFIYCNTVMTDALCQATVEQSQNTLWHQLRYGRITASRIYEASRCKKSDGVLVEHIVGSMKIKETKAMLRGKFLEKKVISVVEKKII
;
A
#
# COMPACT_ATOMS: atom_id res chain seq x y z
N MET A 1 44.21 2.80 12.07
CA MET A 1 43.67 2.83 13.45
C MET A 1 42.20 2.52 13.34
N LEU A 2 41.80 1.30 13.71
CA LEU A 2 40.41 0.83 13.66
C LEU A 2 39.58 1.58 14.70
N ILE A 3 38.72 2.50 14.24
CA ILE A 3 37.70 3.11 15.10
C ILE A 3 36.53 2.14 15.14
N LEU A 4 36.48 1.36 16.22
CA LEU A 4 35.33 0.54 16.57
C LEU A 4 34.13 1.47 16.79
N LEU A 5 33.14 1.42 15.90
CA LEU A 5 31.84 2.06 16.10
C LEU A 5 31.09 1.29 17.20
N PRO A 6 30.75 1.91 18.34
CA PRO A 6 29.91 1.26 19.33
C PRO A 6 28.50 1.04 18.76
N SER A 7 28.08 -0.20 18.84
CA SER A 7 26.79 -0.75 18.45
C SER A 7 25.60 0.00 19.07
N SER A 8 24.68 0.42 18.19
CA SER A 8 23.21 0.35 18.32
C SER A 8 22.62 0.30 19.74
N ALA A 9 22.30 1.47 20.31
CA ALA A 9 21.34 1.59 21.41
C ALA A 9 20.61 2.95 21.46
N GLY A 10 20.47 3.63 20.32
CA GLY A 10 19.71 4.88 20.19
C GLY A 10 19.04 4.93 18.82
N ARG A 11 17.85 5.55 18.74
CA ARG A 11 17.14 5.78 17.47
C ARG A 11 18.13 6.36 16.45
N GLU A 12 18.19 5.80 15.24
CA GLU A 12 19.19 6.15 14.21
C GLU A 12 19.27 7.67 13.91
N ASN A 13 18.22 8.42 14.23
CA ASN A 13 18.13 9.87 14.01
C ASN A 13 18.17 10.73 15.30
N TYR A 14 18.48 10.16 16.48
CA TYR A 14 18.45 10.93 17.73
C TYR A 14 19.46 12.09 17.72
N GLY A 15 20.66 11.86 17.18
CA GLY A 15 21.70 12.90 17.11
C GLY A 15 21.27 14.12 16.29
N ASP A 16 20.56 13.91 15.18
CA ASP A 16 20.06 14.99 14.32
C ASP A 16 18.84 15.69 14.93
N ALA A 17 17.94 14.93 15.56
CA ALA A 17 16.75 15.47 16.21
C ALA A 17 17.06 16.23 17.52
N ALA A 18 18.21 15.92 18.16
CA ALA A 18 18.66 16.58 19.37
C ALA A 18 19.42 17.89 19.09
N LEU A 19 19.78 18.18 17.85
CA LEU A 19 20.47 19.42 17.46
C LEU A 19 19.47 20.52 17.17
N GLY A 20 19.58 21.61 17.93
CA GLY A 20 18.80 22.82 17.78
C GLY A 20 19.48 23.82 16.85
N TYR A 21 19.46 25.09 17.25
CA TYR A 21 20.05 26.17 16.46
C TYR A 21 21.55 25.98 16.26
N VAL A 22 21.97 26.11 15.00
CA VAL A 22 23.37 26.10 14.57
C VAL A 22 23.71 27.45 13.96
N GLN A 23 24.84 28.02 14.40
CA GLN A 23 25.41 29.25 13.88
C GLN A 23 26.80 28.95 13.30
N LEU A 24 27.06 29.48 12.12
CA LEU A 24 28.33 29.32 11.43
C LEU A 24 28.98 30.70 11.24
N LYS A 25 30.27 30.78 11.52
CA LYS A 25 31.09 31.99 11.32
C LYS A 25 32.37 31.58 10.61
N ARG A 26 32.65 32.19 9.45
CA ARG A 26 33.91 32.01 8.72
C ARG A 26 34.78 33.23 8.91
N GLU A 27 36.02 33.02 9.36
CA GLU A 27 37.04 34.04 9.52
C GLU A 27 38.34 33.55 8.87
N GLY A 28 38.59 33.99 7.63
CA GLY A 28 39.72 33.50 6.84
C GLY A 28 39.57 32.03 6.49
N HIS A 29 40.55 31.21 6.87
CA HIS A 29 40.55 29.75 6.69
C HIS A 29 39.86 28.99 7.84
N LEU A 30 39.42 29.70 8.89
CA LEU A 30 38.82 29.09 10.07
C LEU A 30 37.29 29.19 10.01
N CYS A 31 36.63 28.04 10.10
CA CYS A 31 35.18 27.91 10.18
C CYS A 31 34.77 27.49 11.59
N THR A 32 34.11 28.39 12.32
CA THR A 32 33.59 28.13 13.66
C THR A 32 32.10 27.82 13.58
N VAL A 33 31.71 26.63 14.01
CA VAL A 33 30.32 26.15 14.09
C VAL A 33 29.93 26.07 15.56
N LYS A 34 28.87 26.79 15.95
CA LYS A 34 28.28 26.73 17.29
C LYS A 34 26.90 26.09 17.21
N ALA A 35 26.63 25.07 18.00
CA ALA A 35 25.37 24.34 17.98
C ALA A 35 24.80 24.17 19.39
N LYS A 36 23.48 24.24 19.52
CA LYS A 36 22.75 23.82 20.73
C LYS A 36 22.35 22.36 20.62
N ILE A 37 22.55 21.58 21.68
CA ILE A 37 22.18 20.15 21.72
C ILE A 37 21.42 19.78 22.98
N CYS A 38 20.28 19.11 22.79
CA CYS A 38 19.41 18.65 23.86
C CYS A 38 20.02 17.43 24.59
N PRO A 39 20.09 17.44 25.93
CA PRO A 39 20.60 16.31 26.70
C PRO A 39 19.67 15.10 26.66
N GLU A 40 20.20 13.93 26.33
CA GLU A 40 19.45 12.68 26.15
C GLU A 40 18.65 12.22 27.38
N HIS A 41 19.27 12.25 28.56
CA HIS A 41 18.61 11.74 29.77
C HIS A 41 17.72 12.79 30.46
N LYS A 42 17.75 14.06 30.00
CA LYS A 42 17.02 15.17 30.64
C LYS A 42 16.51 16.17 29.59
N VAL A 43 15.72 15.70 28.63
CA VAL A 43 15.23 16.49 27.46
C VAL A 43 14.47 17.79 27.78
N ARG A 44 14.10 18.04 29.05
CA ARG A 44 13.48 19.30 29.51
C ARG A 44 14.48 20.31 30.09
N ASN A 45 15.75 19.94 30.23
CA ASN A 45 16.80 20.81 30.72
C ASN A 45 17.31 21.75 29.62
N LYS A 46 18.03 22.79 30.04
CA LYS A 46 18.73 23.70 29.13
C LYS A 46 19.67 22.92 28.20
N ASP A 47 19.61 23.25 26.91
CA ASP A 47 20.50 22.72 25.88
C ASP A 47 21.96 23.06 26.20
N TYR A 48 22.86 22.15 25.82
CA TYR A 48 24.30 22.40 25.90
C TYR A 48 24.80 23.11 24.65
N LEU A 49 25.72 24.06 24.82
CA LEU A 49 26.40 24.70 23.70
C LEU A 49 27.68 23.94 23.35
N VAL A 50 27.83 23.59 22.08
CA VAL A 50 29.04 22.97 21.52
C VAL A 50 29.62 23.89 20.47
N THR A 51 30.94 24.05 20.49
CA THR A 51 31.73 24.80 19.50
C THR A 51 32.66 23.82 18.79
N LEU A 52 32.59 23.83 17.46
CA LEU A 52 33.46 23.09 16.56
C LEU A 52 34.25 24.11 15.73
N VAL A 53 35.55 23.94 15.66
CA VAL A 53 36.45 24.78 14.87
C VAL A 53 37.12 23.90 13.81
N VAL A 54 36.91 24.25 12.54
CA VAL A 54 37.42 23.53 11.39
C VAL A 54 38.32 24.46 10.59
N ASN A 55 39.49 23.98 10.21
CA ASN A 55 40.35 24.63 9.24
C ASN A 55 39.95 24.16 7.83
N GLU A 56 39.31 25.03 7.06
CA GLU A 56 38.83 24.72 5.71
C GLU A 56 39.99 24.57 4.70
N GLN A 57 41.20 25.08 5.00
CA GLN A 57 42.36 24.98 4.09
C GLN A 57 43.11 23.65 4.22
N SER A 58 43.30 23.17 5.45
CA SER A 58 43.93 21.88 5.73
C SER A 58 42.94 20.72 5.83
N GLU A 59 41.64 21.01 5.74
CA GLU A 59 40.55 20.05 5.93
C GLU A 59 40.63 19.32 7.29
N THR A 60 41.12 20.01 8.33
CA THR A 60 41.30 19.46 9.68
C THR A 60 40.35 20.06 10.69
N VAL A 61 39.91 19.24 11.65
CA VAL A 61 39.18 19.71 12.84
C VAL A 61 40.20 20.14 13.89
N GLU A 62 40.22 21.43 14.21
CA GLU A 62 41.17 22.02 15.17
C GLU A 62 40.70 21.84 16.61
N ASP A 63 39.41 22.03 16.89
CA ASP A 63 38.84 21.88 18.22
C ASP A 63 37.37 21.47 18.20
N VAL A 64 36.96 20.66 19.18
CA VAL A 64 35.55 20.36 19.48
C VAL A 64 35.32 20.44 20.98
N SER A 65 34.66 21.50 21.43
CA SER A 65 34.45 21.79 22.84
C SER A 65 32.96 21.90 23.18
N CYS A 66 32.54 21.23 24.27
CA CYS A 66 31.19 21.36 24.82
C CYS A 66 31.24 22.17 26.11
N ASN A 67 30.55 23.31 26.15
CA ASN A 67 30.76 24.33 27.18
C ASN A 67 29.92 24.12 28.45
N ASP A 68 28.80 23.42 28.32
CA ASP A 68 27.80 23.32 29.40
C ASP A 68 27.62 21.90 29.95
N CYS A 69 28.41 20.92 29.47
CA CYS A 69 28.30 19.52 29.88
C CYS A 69 29.27 19.19 31.05
N PRO A 70 28.82 18.47 32.09
CA PRO A 70 29.70 18.03 33.19
C PRO A 70 30.89 17.16 32.75
N ALA A 71 30.79 16.51 31.59
CA ALA A 71 31.84 15.66 31.02
C ALA A 71 32.68 16.38 29.94
N SER A 72 32.66 17.72 29.88
CA SER A 72 33.34 18.51 28.84
C SER A 72 34.85 18.29 28.78
N LEU A 73 35.50 18.08 29.94
CA LEU A 73 36.95 17.94 30.06
C LEU A 73 37.51 16.60 29.55
N GLY A 74 36.66 15.57 29.40
CA GLY A 74 37.08 14.20 29.05
C GLY A 74 36.56 13.68 27.71
N GLY A 75 35.97 14.55 26.90
CA GLY A 75 35.23 14.15 25.71
C GLY A 75 33.80 13.72 26.07
N CYS A 76 32.82 14.47 25.58
CA CYS A 76 31.42 14.18 25.84
C CYS A 76 30.70 13.73 24.57
N LYS A 77 29.62 12.95 24.72
CA LYS A 77 28.77 12.50 23.61
C LYS A 77 28.22 13.64 22.75
N HIS A 78 28.07 14.83 23.33
CA HIS A 78 27.55 16.02 22.64
C HIS A 78 28.54 16.58 21.62
N ALA A 79 29.83 16.60 21.95
CA ALA A 79 30.90 17.05 21.05
C ALA A 79 30.97 16.13 19.82
N ILE A 80 30.94 14.81 20.05
CA ILE A 80 30.94 13.82 18.97
C ILE A 80 29.67 13.91 18.12
N ALA A 81 28.51 14.14 18.73
CA ALA A 81 27.26 14.27 17.99
C ALA A 81 27.29 15.46 17.00
N VAL A 82 27.82 16.62 17.42
CA VAL A 82 27.96 17.80 16.55
C VAL A 82 29.00 17.57 15.46
N LEU A 83 30.14 16.96 15.79
CA LEU A 83 31.16 16.62 14.80
C LEU A 83 30.61 15.71 13.69
N MET A 84 29.91 14.64 14.09
CA MET A 84 29.32 13.70 13.14
C MET A 84 28.18 14.33 12.32
N TRP A 85 27.43 15.26 12.91
CA TRP A 85 26.41 16.02 12.19
C TRP A 85 27.03 16.93 11.13
N VAL A 86 28.09 17.69 11.46
CA VAL A 86 28.78 18.55 10.49
C VAL A 86 29.38 17.74 9.36
N HIS A 87 29.97 16.58 9.66
CA HIS A 87 30.47 15.67 8.64
C HIS A 87 29.36 15.20 7.69
N ARG A 88 28.21 14.73 8.20
CA ARG A 88 27.07 14.37 7.35
C ARG A 88 26.58 15.53 6.48
N ARG A 89 26.51 16.74 7.03
CA ARG A 89 26.12 17.95 6.27
C ARG A 89 27.13 18.38 5.23
N SER A 90 28.41 18.05 5.40
CA SER A 90 29.43 18.29 4.38
C SER A 90 29.32 17.36 3.17
N GLU A 91 28.71 16.18 3.36
CA GLU A 91 28.45 15.22 2.28
C GLU A 91 27.11 15.48 1.57
N GLU A 92 26.26 16.37 2.10
CA GLU A 92 25.03 16.80 1.43
C GLU A 92 25.38 17.70 0.23
N PRO A 93 24.88 17.42 -1.00
CA PRO A 93 25.19 18.22 -2.18
C PRO A 93 24.71 19.67 -2.03
N ALA A 94 25.51 20.64 -2.51
CA ALA A 94 25.24 22.06 -2.35
C ALA A 94 23.93 22.48 -3.05
N ALA A 95 23.19 23.46 -2.50
CA ALA A 95 21.88 23.89 -2.99
C ALA A 95 21.84 24.32 -4.48
N THR A 96 22.99 24.68 -5.07
CA THR A 96 23.16 25.00 -6.49
C THR A 96 23.41 23.78 -7.38
N GLU A 97 23.83 22.65 -6.82
CA GLU A 97 23.85 21.33 -7.49
C GLU A 97 22.52 20.59 -7.36
N ILE A 98 21.60 21.12 -6.54
CA ILE A 98 20.25 20.59 -6.47
C ILE A 98 19.44 21.13 -7.67
N GLN A 99 19.18 20.26 -8.65
CA GLN A 99 18.26 20.60 -9.74
C GLN A 99 16.92 21.12 -9.20
N CYS A 100 16.56 22.33 -9.65
CA CYS A 100 15.31 23.06 -9.47
C CYS A 100 14.10 22.22 -8.98
N TYR A 101 13.56 22.63 -7.82
CA TYR A 101 12.44 21.99 -7.09
C TYR A 101 11.03 22.27 -7.63
N TRP A 102 10.87 22.62 -8.92
CA TRP A 102 9.63 22.24 -9.63
C TRP A 102 9.70 20.77 -10.10
N ARG A 103 10.35 19.93 -9.31
CA ARG A 103 10.28 18.47 -9.44
C ARG A 103 9.16 17.96 -8.55
N LYS A 104 8.29 17.17 -9.17
CA LYS A 104 7.23 16.39 -8.51
C LYS A 104 7.75 15.81 -7.17
N PRO A 105 7.00 15.92 -6.06
CA PRO A 105 7.44 15.46 -4.74
C PRO A 105 7.98 14.04 -4.76
N THR A 106 9.06 13.71 -4.04
CA THR A 106 9.59 12.34 -3.97
C THR A 106 8.56 11.35 -3.41
N LEU A 107 7.62 11.81 -2.58
CA LEU A 107 6.45 11.05 -2.13
C LEU A 107 5.42 10.77 -3.25
N SER A 108 5.41 11.56 -4.33
CA SER A 108 4.66 11.19 -5.54
C SER A 108 5.27 9.99 -6.25
N LYS A 109 6.52 9.63 -5.94
CA LYS A 109 7.16 8.36 -6.33
C LYS A 109 7.11 7.26 -5.27
N ILE A 110 6.79 7.58 -4.02
CA ILE A 110 6.59 6.58 -2.96
C ILE A 110 5.19 5.98 -3.19
N GLY A 111 5.17 4.85 -3.89
CA GLY A 111 4.01 4.25 -4.54
C GLY A 111 4.24 3.89 -6.01
N THR A 112 5.25 4.49 -6.66
CA THR A 112 5.74 4.14 -8.00
C THR A 112 7.12 3.50 -8.01
N GLU A 113 7.74 3.24 -6.85
CA GLU A 113 8.56 2.03 -6.76
C GLU A 113 7.65 0.91 -7.23
N LEU A 114 8.01 0.30 -8.36
CA LEU A 114 7.29 -0.80 -8.98
C LEU A 114 7.05 -1.87 -7.91
N LYS A 115 5.89 -1.80 -7.23
CA LYS A 115 5.41 -2.88 -6.36
C LYS A 115 5.19 -4.15 -7.17
N TYR A 116 5.17 -4.02 -8.49
CA TYR A 116 5.08 -5.05 -9.51
C TYR A 116 5.88 -4.57 -10.72
N ILE A 117 6.69 -5.45 -11.30
CA ILE A 117 7.48 -5.18 -12.51
C ILE A 117 6.51 -5.14 -13.71
N THR A 118 6.57 -4.11 -14.56
CA THR A 118 5.77 -4.06 -15.80
C THR A 118 6.48 -4.84 -16.91
N LEU A 119 5.72 -5.54 -17.77
CA LEU A 119 6.25 -6.32 -18.90
C LEU A 119 7.23 -5.52 -19.80
N GLU A 120 7.05 -4.21 -19.87
CA GLU A 120 7.89 -3.27 -20.63
C GLU A 120 9.30 -3.09 -20.04
N SER A 121 9.47 -3.32 -18.74
CA SER A 121 10.73 -3.15 -18.01
C SER A 121 11.64 -4.38 -18.01
N PHE A 122 11.15 -5.52 -18.52
CA PHE A 122 11.95 -6.74 -18.71
C PHE A 122 12.92 -6.69 -19.90
N GLY A 123 12.99 -5.55 -20.59
CA GLY A 123 13.73 -5.41 -21.84
C GLY A 123 13.04 -6.15 -22.98
N LYS A 124 13.20 -5.65 -24.21
CA LYS A 124 12.90 -6.45 -25.40
C LYS A 124 13.98 -7.53 -25.48
N ALA A 125 13.79 -8.64 -24.78
CA ALA A 125 14.53 -9.85 -25.09
C ALA A 125 14.38 -10.05 -26.61
N PRO A 126 15.44 -10.42 -27.34
CA PRO A 126 15.26 -10.92 -28.69
C PRO A 126 14.21 -12.02 -28.57
N GLN A 127 13.05 -11.83 -29.20
CA GLN A 127 12.04 -12.87 -29.29
C GLN A 127 12.69 -13.98 -30.11
N GLN A 128 13.47 -14.85 -29.46
CA GLN A 128 13.36 -16.25 -29.79
C GLN A 128 11.90 -16.54 -29.51
N GLN A 129 11.12 -16.65 -30.59
CA GLN A 129 9.82 -17.27 -30.53
C GLN A 129 10.07 -18.67 -29.99
N LEU A 130 10.05 -18.80 -28.65
CA LEU A 130 9.84 -20.08 -28.03
C LEU A 130 8.59 -20.61 -28.71
N PRO A 131 8.64 -21.81 -29.32
CA PRO A 131 7.52 -22.36 -30.04
C PRO A 131 6.31 -22.20 -29.14
N HIS A 132 5.36 -21.36 -29.55
CA HIS A 132 4.20 -21.03 -28.75
C HIS A 132 3.62 -22.37 -28.36
N PRO A 133 3.65 -22.78 -27.08
CA PRO A 133 3.06 -24.05 -26.75
C PRO A 133 1.59 -23.85 -27.04
N SER A 134 1.12 -24.47 -28.12
CA SER A 134 -0.28 -24.55 -28.55
C SER A 134 -1.10 -25.38 -27.56
N ASN A 135 -0.70 -25.35 -26.29
CA ASN A 135 -1.22 -26.18 -25.24
C ASN A 135 -2.17 -25.32 -24.45
N GLY A 136 -3.35 -25.06 -25.04
CA GLY A 136 -4.53 -24.59 -24.30
C GLY A 136 -4.91 -25.50 -23.11
N SER A 137 -4.21 -26.62 -22.95
CA SER A 137 -4.33 -27.57 -21.86
C SER A 137 -3.55 -27.22 -20.58
N PHE A 138 -2.74 -26.14 -20.53
CA PHE A 138 -2.02 -25.77 -19.30
C PHE A 138 -2.99 -25.53 -18.13
N LEU A 139 -4.04 -24.73 -18.36
CA LEU A 139 -5.05 -24.43 -17.35
C LEU A 139 -5.78 -25.70 -16.89
N GLN A 140 -6.11 -26.59 -17.82
CA GLN A 140 -6.78 -27.86 -17.53
C GLN A 140 -5.90 -28.75 -16.64
N LYS A 141 -4.63 -28.93 -17.00
CA LYS A 141 -3.65 -29.68 -16.21
C LYS A 141 -3.41 -29.06 -14.83
N PHE A 142 -3.35 -27.72 -14.76
CA PHE A 142 -3.22 -27.02 -13.49
C PHE A 142 -4.42 -27.26 -12.58
N VAL A 143 -5.64 -27.22 -13.14
CA VAL A 143 -6.88 -27.50 -12.40
C VAL A 143 -6.93 -28.96 -11.94
N GLU A 144 -6.56 -29.92 -12.79
CA GLU A 144 -6.51 -31.34 -12.45
C GLU A 144 -5.52 -31.62 -11.31
N ILE A 145 -4.27 -31.18 -11.45
CA ILE A 145 -3.23 -31.35 -10.42
C ILE A 145 -3.64 -30.63 -9.13
N GLY A 146 -4.26 -29.46 -9.23
CA GLY A 146 -4.75 -28.70 -8.10
C GLY A 146 -5.86 -29.43 -7.32
N LYS A 147 -6.77 -30.10 -8.03
CA LYS A 147 -7.82 -30.95 -7.44
C LYS A 147 -7.23 -32.20 -6.79
N GLU A 148 -6.34 -32.90 -7.47
CA GLU A 148 -5.67 -34.11 -6.94
C GLU A 148 -4.89 -33.83 -5.65
N ARG A 149 -4.20 -32.67 -5.59
CA ARG A 149 -3.39 -32.27 -4.44
C ARG A 149 -4.17 -31.48 -3.37
N ASN A 150 -5.49 -31.32 -3.56
CA ASN A 150 -6.36 -30.56 -2.67
C ASN A 150 -5.83 -29.16 -2.30
N ILE A 151 -5.32 -28.44 -3.30
CA ILE A 151 -4.72 -27.12 -3.11
C ILE A 151 -5.83 -26.05 -3.08
N ASN A 152 -5.92 -25.30 -2.00
CA ASN A 152 -6.84 -24.17 -1.90
C ASN A 152 -6.19 -22.90 -2.47
N SER A 153 -6.36 -22.65 -3.77
CA SER A 153 -5.93 -21.41 -4.43
C SER A 153 -7.11 -20.63 -5.00
N GLU A 154 -6.95 -19.32 -5.18
CA GLU A 154 -8.01 -18.45 -5.72
C GLU A 154 -8.48 -18.90 -7.11
N ILE A 155 -7.56 -19.33 -7.98
CA ILE A 155 -7.90 -19.88 -9.31
C ILE A 155 -8.70 -21.16 -9.13
N LEU A 156 -8.23 -22.08 -8.29
CA LEU A 156 -8.90 -23.36 -8.08
C LEU A 156 -10.29 -23.21 -7.48
N ARG A 157 -10.58 -22.19 -6.65
CA ARG A 157 -11.94 -21.93 -6.15
C ARG A 157 -12.97 -21.71 -7.26
N PHE A 158 -12.58 -21.09 -8.38
CA PHE A 158 -13.49 -20.89 -9.51
C PHE A 158 -13.74 -22.16 -10.33
N PHE A 159 -12.79 -23.12 -10.30
CA PHE A 159 -12.84 -24.38 -11.06
C PHE A 159 -13.11 -25.62 -10.19
N ALA A 160 -13.10 -25.45 -8.86
CA ALA A 160 -13.53 -26.42 -7.88
C ALA A 160 -15.05 -26.42 -7.89
N ASN A 161 -15.62 -27.61 -8.08
CA ASN A 161 -17.04 -27.82 -7.90
C ASN A 161 -17.31 -27.74 -6.40
N GLU A 162 -17.54 -26.55 -5.86
CA GLU A 162 -18.09 -26.44 -4.51
C GLU A 162 -19.46 -27.13 -4.47
N ASP A 163 -19.68 -27.99 -3.48
CA ASP A 163 -20.86 -28.87 -3.38
C ASP A 163 -22.18 -28.10 -3.20
N SER A 164 -22.10 -26.83 -2.80
CA SER A 164 -23.25 -25.94 -2.62
C SER A 164 -23.93 -25.62 -3.97
N SER A 165 -25.22 -25.93 -4.07
CA SER A 165 -26.10 -25.55 -5.19
C SER A 165 -26.14 -24.04 -5.44
N LEU A 166 -25.82 -23.23 -4.43
CA LEU A 166 -25.82 -21.77 -4.48
C LEU A 166 -24.48 -21.19 -4.94
N ALA A 167 -23.36 -21.81 -4.58
CA ALA A 167 -22.04 -21.42 -5.10
C ALA A 167 -22.02 -21.53 -6.64
N LYS A 168 -22.73 -22.56 -7.16
CA LYS A 168 -23.01 -22.84 -8.57
C LYS A 168 -23.69 -21.72 -9.36
N LEU A 169 -24.21 -20.69 -8.69
CA LEU A 169 -24.86 -19.53 -9.30
C LEU A 169 -23.92 -18.33 -9.49
N GLY A 170 -22.64 -18.43 -9.11
CA GLY A 170 -21.66 -17.40 -9.43
C GLY A 170 -21.63 -17.12 -10.94
N ILE A 171 -21.48 -15.85 -11.34
CA ILE A 171 -21.57 -15.45 -12.76
C ILE A 171 -20.58 -16.23 -13.66
N HIS A 172 -19.38 -16.50 -13.15
CA HIS A 172 -18.36 -17.29 -13.84
C HIS A 172 -18.78 -18.75 -14.03
N GLN A 173 -19.38 -19.36 -13.01
CA GLN A 173 -19.80 -20.76 -13.08
C GLN A 173 -21.03 -20.93 -13.98
N LEU A 174 -21.96 -19.96 -13.97
CA LEU A 174 -23.07 -19.91 -14.92
C LEU A 174 -22.56 -19.80 -16.36
N LEU A 175 -21.60 -18.90 -16.61
CA LEU A 175 -21.03 -18.70 -17.93
C LEU A 175 -20.28 -19.94 -18.42
N LEU A 176 -19.44 -20.55 -17.57
CA LEU A 176 -18.72 -21.78 -17.90
C LEU A 176 -19.67 -22.93 -18.24
N LYS A 177 -20.74 -23.11 -17.45
CA LYS A 177 -21.75 -24.14 -17.74
C LYS A 177 -22.51 -23.87 -19.03
N TYR A 178 -22.94 -22.63 -19.25
CA TYR A 178 -23.63 -22.23 -20.48
C TYR A 178 -22.76 -22.50 -21.72
N VAL A 179 -21.49 -22.08 -21.69
CA VAL A 179 -20.54 -22.34 -22.78
C VAL A 179 -20.26 -23.84 -22.96
N SER A 180 -20.13 -24.59 -21.87
CA SER A 180 -19.95 -26.06 -21.94
C SER A 180 -21.13 -26.80 -22.58
N GLN A 181 -22.32 -26.20 -22.54
CA GLN A 181 -23.54 -26.72 -23.17
C GLN A 181 -23.71 -26.25 -24.62
N GLY A 182 -22.70 -25.57 -25.19
CA GLY A 182 -22.73 -25.06 -26.57
C GLY A 182 -23.34 -23.67 -26.72
N GLY A 183 -23.58 -22.95 -25.62
CA GLY A 183 -24.11 -21.61 -25.63
C GLY A 183 -23.16 -20.57 -26.25
N SER A 184 -23.69 -19.68 -27.09
CA SER A 184 -22.91 -18.66 -27.82
C SER A 184 -23.54 -17.25 -27.83
N SER A 185 -24.82 -17.10 -27.53
CA SER A 185 -25.54 -15.81 -27.55
C SER A 185 -25.78 -15.25 -26.14
N ALA A 186 -25.72 -13.94 -26.00
CA ALA A 186 -26.04 -13.26 -24.75
C ALA A 186 -27.53 -13.40 -24.38
N GLU A 187 -28.43 -13.42 -25.36
CA GLU A 187 -29.88 -13.54 -25.15
C GLU A 187 -30.23 -14.92 -24.57
N ASP A 188 -29.66 -15.96 -25.17
CA ASP A 188 -29.80 -17.34 -24.71
C ASP A 188 -29.17 -17.55 -23.32
N PHE A 189 -28.11 -16.82 -23.00
CA PHE A 189 -27.53 -16.83 -21.66
C PHE A 189 -28.50 -16.31 -20.60
N PHE A 190 -29.28 -15.26 -20.90
CA PHE A 190 -30.31 -14.77 -19.98
C PHE A 190 -31.44 -15.78 -19.81
N ILE A 191 -31.84 -16.47 -20.88
CA ILE A 191 -32.84 -17.54 -20.81
C ILE A 191 -32.31 -18.68 -19.93
N TYR A 192 -31.08 -19.13 -20.14
CA TYR A 192 -30.41 -20.13 -19.30
C TYR A 192 -30.35 -19.70 -17.82
N CYS A 193 -30.02 -18.45 -17.57
CA CYS A 193 -29.99 -17.89 -16.21
C CYS A 193 -31.36 -17.98 -15.52
N ASN A 194 -32.46 -17.71 -16.24
CA ASN A 194 -33.82 -17.80 -15.71
C ASN A 194 -34.26 -19.25 -15.42
N THR A 195 -33.72 -20.25 -16.13
CA THR A 195 -34.05 -21.67 -15.85
C THR A 195 -33.30 -22.20 -14.64
N VAL A 196 -32.08 -21.72 -14.39
CA VAL A 196 -31.22 -22.19 -13.30
C VAL A 196 -31.44 -21.44 -11.98
N MET A 197 -31.85 -20.17 -12.03
CA MET A 197 -32.11 -19.34 -10.84
C MET A 197 -33.59 -19.42 -10.43
N THR A 198 -33.89 -20.21 -9.40
CA THR A 198 -35.23 -20.35 -8.81
C THR A 198 -35.43 -19.49 -7.55
N ASP A 199 -36.68 -19.16 -7.21
CA ASP A 199 -37.02 -18.33 -6.04
C ASP A 199 -36.58 -18.91 -4.70
N ALA A 200 -36.51 -20.24 -4.59
CA ALA A 200 -35.98 -20.92 -3.41
C ALA A 200 -34.51 -20.57 -3.15
N LEU A 201 -33.72 -20.31 -4.20
CA LEU A 201 -32.32 -19.92 -4.09
C LEU A 201 -32.16 -18.47 -3.63
N CYS A 202 -33.15 -17.60 -3.89
CA CYS A 202 -33.15 -16.22 -3.41
C CYS A 202 -33.20 -16.14 -1.88
N GLN A 203 -33.92 -17.06 -1.23
CA GLN A 203 -34.07 -17.10 0.23
C GLN A 203 -32.75 -17.39 0.96
N ALA A 204 -31.79 -18.05 0.31
CA ALA A 204 -30.50 -18.35 0.91
C ALA A 204 -29.57 -17.13 1.04
N THR A 205 -29.96 -15.97 0.50
CA THR A 205 -29.16 -14.73 0.51
C THR A 205 -29.75 -13.62 1.39
N VAL A 206 -30.76 -13.95 2.22
CA VAL A 206 -31.60 -13.00 2.96
C VAL A 206 -30.83 -12.13 3.97
N GLU A 207 -29.73 -12.63 4.54
CA GLU A 207 -28.92 -11.88 5.52
C GLU A 207 -28.00 -10.81 4.91
N GLN A 208 -28.14 -10.55 3.61
CA GLN A 208 -27.46 -9.47 2.88
C GLN A 208 -25.95 -9.39 3.19
N SER A 209 -25.51 -8.29 3.82
CA SER A 209 -24.10 -7.98 4.06
C SER A 209 -23.38 -8.92 5.03
N GLN A 210 -24.11 -9.69 5.85
CA GLN A 210 -23.52 -10.66 6.78
C GLN A 210 -23.29 -12.02 6.11
N ASN A 211 -23.90 -12.27 4.95
CA ASN A 211 -23.75 -13.52 4.23
C ASN A 211 -22.63 -13.44 3.19
N THR A 212 -21.62 -14.28 3.30
CA THR A 212 -20.50 -14.35 2.34
C THR A 212 -20.98 -14.73 0.93
N LEU A 213 -21.97 -15.60 0.82
CA LEU A 213 -22.60 -16.00 -0.44
C LEU A 213 -23.26 -14.82 -1.15
N TRP A 214 -23.86 -13.89 -0.41
CA TRP A 214 -24.47 -12.69 -0.98
C TRP A 214 -23.44 -11.79 -1.68
N HIS A 215 -22.22 -11.70 -1.12
CA HIS A 215 -21.11 -10.98 -1.75
C HIS A 215 -20.61 -11.73 -2.99
N GLN A 216 -20.46 -13.05 -2.91
CA GLN A 216 -20.03 -13.88 -4.05
C GLN A 216 -20.99 -13.80 -5.23
N LEU A 217 -22.31 -13.76 -5.00
CA LEU A 217 -23.30 -13.70 -6.06
C LEU A 217 -23.42 -12.32 -6.71
N ARG A 218 -23.03 -11.24 -6.01
CA ARG A 218 -22.99 -9.88 -6.57
C ARG A 218 -21.75 -9.59 -7.40
N TYR A 219 -20.69 -10.38 -7.23
CA TYR A 219 -19.47 -10.25 -8.02
C TYR A 219 -19.78 -10.41 -9.52
N GLY A 220 -19.33 -9.43 -10.31
CA GLY A 220 -19.54 -9.37 -11.76
C GLY A 220 -20.98 -9.08 -12.19
N ARG A 221 -21.90 -8.75 -11.27
CA ARG A 221 -23.29 -8.40 -11.59
C ARG A 221 -23.57 -6.92 -11.33
N ILE A 222 -24.29 -6.28 -12.24
CA ILE A 222 -24.76 -4.91 -12.05
C ILE A 222 -25.89 -4.92 -10.99
N THR A 223 -25.65 -4.26 -9.86
CA THR A 223 -26.63 -4.17 -8.76
C THR A 223 -27.52 -2.95 -8.90
N ALA A 224 -28.71 -2.98 -8.28
CA ALA A 224 -29.63 -1.83 -8.28
C ALA A 224 -28.99 -0.53 -7.78
N SER A 225 -28.13 -0.59 -6.76
CA SER A 225 -27.37 0.58 -6.27
C SER A 225 -26.38 1.18 -7.27
N ARG A 226 -26.04 0.45 -8.35
CA ARG A 226 -25.04 0.83 -9.35
C ARG A 226 -25.59 0.98 -10.76
N ILE A 227 -26.86 0.60 -11.00
CA ILE A 227 -27.48 0.68 -12.33
C ILE A 227 -27.49 2.11 -12.89
N TYR A 228 -27.71 3.11 -12.02
CA TYR A 228 -27.69 4.52 -12.40
C TYR A 228 -26.32 4.95 -12.93
N GLU A 229 -25.25 4.55 -12.25
CA GLU A 229 -23.87 4.82 -12.66
C GLU A 229 -23.51 4.05 -13.93
N ALA A 230 -23.87 2.76 -13.99
CA ALA A 230 -23.63 1.90 -15.14
C ALA A 230 -24.29 2.43 -16.42
N SER A 231 -25.54 2.89 -16.35
CA SER A 231 -26.27 3.44 -17.50
C SER A 231 -25.63 4.69 -18.11
N ARG A 232 -24.78 5.40 -17.36
CA ARG A 232 -24.12 6.66 -17.78
C ARG A 232 -22.62 6.52 -17.99
N CYS A 233 -22.04 5.38 -17.63
CA CYS A 233 -20.62 5.16 -17.80
C CYS A 233 -20.29 4.98 -19.28
N LYS A 234 -19.45 5.86 -19.82
CA LYS A 234 -18.97 5.78 -21.21
C LYS A 234 -17.60 5.11 -21.34
N LYS A 235 -16.97 4.77 -20.21
CA LYS A 235 -15.66 4.14 -20.16
C LYS A 235 -15.83 2.63 -20.04
N SER A 236 -15.06 1.89 -20.83
CA SER A 236 -14.98 0.42 -20.79
C SER A 236 -14.18 -0.09 -19.59
N ASP A 237 -13.37 0.76 -18.97
CA ASP A 237 -12.51 0.42 -17.83
C ASP A 237 -12.49 1.56 -16.78
N GLY A 238 -12.12 1.22 -15.55
CA GLY A 238 -11.94 2.13 -14.43
C GLY A 238 -12.76 1.74 -13.19
N VAL A 239 -12.87 2.71 -12.27
CA VAL A 239 -13.38 2.52 -10.89
C VAL A 239 -14.74 1.80 -10.83
N LEU A 240 -15.66 2.09 -11.75
CA LEU A 240 -16.97 1.42 -11.76
C LEU A 240 -16.84 -0.08 -12.07
N VAL A 241 -16.01 -0.42 -13.06
CA VAL A 241 -15.75 -1.82 -13.44
C VAL A 241 -15.09 -2.53 -12.27
N GLU A 242 -14.06 -1.94 -11.68
CA GLU A 242 -13.37 -2.46 -10.49
C GLU A 242 -14.30 -2.70 -9.31
N HIS A 243 -15.31 -1.84 -9.12
CA HIS A 243 -16.35 -2.05 -8.10
C HIS A 243 -17.29 -3.21 -8.43
N ILE A 244 -17.67 -3.40 -9.69
CA ILE A 244 -18.56 -4.50 -10.12
C ILE A 244 -17.83 -5.85 -10.03
N VAL A 245 -16.56 -5.89 -10.43
CA VAL A 245 -15.70 -7.08 -10.30
C VAL A 245 -15.07 -7.20 -8.90
N GLY A 246 -15.48 -6.41 -7.92
CA GLY A 246 -15.01 -6.56 -6.54
C GLY A 246 -13.49 -6.40 -6.32
N SER A 247 -12.78 -5.81 -7.29
CA SER A 247 -11.33 -5.51 -7.19
C SER A 247 -11.04 -4.41 -6.17
N MET A 248 -12.05 -3.59 -5.81
CA MET A 248 -11.96 -2.60 -4.75
C MET A 248 -12.75 -3.01 -3.51
N LYS A 249 -12.09 -2.99 -2.34
CA LYS A 249 -12.77 -3.08 -1.05
C LYS A 249 -13.68 -1.87 -0.85
N ILE A 250 -14.98 -2.13 -0.67
CA ILE A 250 -15.95 -1.10 -0.31
C ILE A 250 -15.65 -0.66 1.12
N LYS A 251 -15.18 0.59 1.29
CA LYS A 251 -14.99 1.18 2.62
C LYS A 251 -16.34 1.43 3.26
N GLU A 252 -16.51 0.97 4.51
CA GLU A 252 -17.71 1.28 5.27
C GLU A 252 -17.76 2.76 5.60
N THR A 253 -18.78 3.44 5.09
CA THR A 253 -19.02 4.86 5.39
C THR A 253 -19.88 5.00 6.65
N LYS A 254 -19.83 6.18 7.29
CA LYS A 254 -20.72 6.51 8.42
C LYS A 254 -22.20 6.31 8.06
N ALA A 255 -22.58 6.61 6.82
CA ALA A 255 -23.95 6.42 6.31
C ALA A 255 -24.32 4.93 6.25
N MET A 256 -23.42 4.07 5.76
CA MET A 256 -23.64 2.62 5.72
C MET A 256 -23.79 2.01 7.12
N LEU A 257 -22.91 2.40 8.06
CA LEU A 257 -22.97 1.94 9.45
C LEU A 257 -24.28 2.36 10.12
N ARG A 258 -24.68 3.62 9.94
CA ARG A 258 -25.97 4.13 10.43
C ARG A 258 -27.15 3.37 9.81
N GLY A 259 -27.09 3.07 8.51
CA GLY A 259 -28.09 2.27 7.82
C GLY A 259 -28.25 0.89 8.45
N LYS A 260 -27.15 0.14 8.58
CA LYS A 260 -27.13 -1.19 9.22
C LYS A 260 -27.70 -1.16 10.65
N PHE A 261 -27.37 -0.13 11.43
CA PHE A 261 -27.86 0.00 12.81
C PHE A 261 -29.36 0.30 12.90
N LEU A 262 -29.89 1.10 11.97
CA LEU A 262 -31.28 1.54 11.99
C LEU A 262 -32.23 0.60 11.24
N GLU A 263 -31.74 -0.26 10.34
CA GLU A 263 -32.54 -1.11 9.45
C GLU A 263 -33.65 -1.87 10.20
N LYS A 264 -33.29 -2.62 11.26
CA LYS A 264 -34.26 -3.39 12.06
C LYS A 264 -35.32 -2.50 12.73
N LYS A 265 -34.91 -1.33 13.23
CA LYS A 265 -35.83 -0.37 13.86
C LYS A 265 -36.81 0.19 12.84
N VAL A 266 -36.32 0.56 11.66
CA VAL A 266 -37.16 1.09 10.56
C VAL A 266 -38.16 0.03 10.09
N ILE A 267 -37.73 -1.21 9.87
CA ILE A 267 -38.63 -2.32 9.49
C ILE A 267 -39.77 -2.45 10.50
N SER A 268 -39.46 -2.49 11.80
CA SER A 268 -40.50 -2.62 12.85
C SER A 268 -41.50 -1.46 12.90
N VAL A 269 -41.08 -0.25 12.50
CA VAL A 269 -41.95 0.93 12.45
C VAL A 269 -42.82 0.90 11.19
N VAL A 270 -42.28 0.42 10.08
CA VAL A 270 -42.99 0.31 8.80
C VAL A 270 -44.04 -0.80 8.87
N GLU A 271 -43.71 -1.97 9.43
CA GLU A 271 -44.66 -3.08 9.64
C GLU A 271 -45.89 -2.63 10.45
N LYS A 272 -45.67 -1.82 11.51
CA LYS A 272 -46.75 -1.25 12.33
C LYS A 272 -47.63 -0.21 11.63
N LYS A 273 -47.20 0.32 10.49
CA LYS A 273 -47.96 1.30 9.69
C LYS A 273 -48.65 0.68 8.48
N ILE A 274 -48.23 -0.53 8.09
CA ILE A 274 -48.79 -1.27 6.94
C ILE A 274 -49.93 -2.19 7.40
N ILE A 275 -49.95 -2.58 8.69
CA ILE A 275 -51.10 -3.18 9.37
C ILE A 275 -52.03 -2.07 9.86
#